data_AF-A0A2E9VBB6-F1
#
_entry.id   AF-A0A2E9VBB6-F1
#
_cell.length_a   1.000
_cell.length_b   1.000
_cell.length_c   1.000
_cell.angle_alpha   90.00
_cell.angle_beta   90.00
_cell.angle_gamma   90.00
#
_symmetry.space_group_name_H-M   'P 1'
#
loop_
_entity.id
_entity.type
_entity.pdbx_description
1 polymer ?
#
loop_
_entity_poly.entity_id
_entity_poly.type
_entity_poly.pdbx_seq_one_letter_code
_entity_poly.pdbx_strand_id
1 'polypeptide(L)'
;MDDSAINTDAVSRAGVSRGQVIHATVLLSLVNMFNALDRGALAILVQPIKTDFGLSDTQLGLLTGFAFSLTYALFGIPLARL
;
A
#
# COMPACT_ATOMS: atom_id res chain seq x y z
N MET A 1 35.19 29.20 -16.77
CA MET A 1 34.03 28.79 -15.97
C MET A 1 33.00 28.25 -16.94
N ASP A 2 32.97 26.93 -17.08
CA ASP A 2 31.92 26.20 -17.79
C ASP A 2 31.42 25.12 -16.82
N ASP A 3 30.42 25.49 -16.03
CA ASP A 3 29.79 24.63 -15.04
C ASP A 3 28.74 23.69 -15.67
N SER A 4 28.63 23.65 -17.01
CA SER A 4 27.58 22.88 -17.71
C SER A 4 27.92 21.39 -17.89
N ALA A 5 29.21 21.02 -17.84
CA ALA A 5 29.67 19.64 -18.03
C ALA A 5 29.50 18.73 -16.79
N ILE A 6 29.26 19.29 -15.60
CA ILE A 6 29.14 18.49 -14.37
C ILE A 6 27.70 17.98 -14.14
N ASN A 7 26.70 18.51 -14.85
CA ASN A 7 25.28 18.16 -14.58
C ASN A 7 24.66 17.16 -15.57
N THR A 8 25.28 16.92 -16.74
CA THR A 8 24.69 16.05 -17.78
C THR A 8 24.82 14.55 -17.44
N ASP A 9 25.87 14.15 -16.74
CA ASP A 9 26.14 12.74 -16.42
C ASP A 9 25.33 12.21 -15.24
N ALA A 10 24.82 13.10 -14.38
CA ALA A 10 24.01 12.74 -13.21
C ALA A 10 22.58 12.33 -13.60
N VAL A 11 22.02 12.96 -14.64
CA VAL A 11 20.66 12.66 -15.15
C VAL A 11 20.63 11.34 -15.94
N SER A 12 21.76 10.92 -16.52
CA SER A 12 21.87 9.75 -17.41
C SER A 12 21.97 8.39 -16.67
N ARG A 13 22.25 8.39 -15.36
CA ARG A 13 22.50 7.14 -14.59
C ARG A 13 21.26 6.41 -14.09
N ALA A 14 20.06 6.93 -14.32
CA ALA A 14 18.82 6.17 -14.13
C ALA A 14 18.53 5.33 -15.39
N GLY A 15 19.46 4.43 -15.74
CA GLY A 15 19.29 3.46 -16.82
C GLY A 15 18.29 2.37 -16.44
N VAL A 16 17.02 2.75 -16.21
CA VAL A 16 15.97 1.78 -15.92
C VAL A 16 15.58 1.13 -17.24
N SER A 17 16.03 -0.11 -17.44
CA SER A 17 15.66 -0.90 -18.62
C SER A 17 14.13 -1.04 -18.68
N ARG A 18 13.54 -0.93 -19.88
CA ARG A 18 12.09 -1.15 -20.08
C ARG A 18 11.61 -2.45 -19.42
N GLY A 19 12.45 -3.50 -19.42
CA GLY A 19 12.15 -4.75 -18.72
C GLY A 19 12.02 -4.57 -17.21
N GLN A 20 12.94 -3.84 -16.57
CA GLN A 20 12.91 -3.57 -15.13
C GLN A 20 11.68 -2.75 -14.72
N VAL A 21 11.27 -1.76 -15.53
CA VAL A 21 10.04 -0.99 -15.28
C VAL A 21 8.81 -1.90 -15.34
N ILE A 22 8.74 -2.79 -16.33
CA ILE A 22 7.61 -3.72 -16.48
C ILE A 22 7.57 -4.70 -15.30
N HIS A 23 8.71 -5.28 -14.91
CA HIS A 23 8.78 -6.16 -13.74
C HIS A 23 8.36 -5.44 -12.45
N ALA A 24 8.87 -4.23 -12.21
CA ALA A 24 8.49 -3.43 -11.05
C ALA A 24 7.00 -3.07 -11.07
N THR A 25 6.45 -2.67 -12.22
CA THR A 25 5.03 -2.30 -12.35
C THR A 25 4.13 -3.50 -12.14
N VAL A 26 4.47 -4.66 -12.71
CA VAL A 26 3.71 -5.90 -12.50
C VAL A 26 3.74 -6.30 -11.03
N LEU A 27 4.91 -6.25 -10.39
CA LEU A 27 5.05 -6.55 -8.97
C LEU A 27 4.20 -5.60 -8.11
N LEU A 28 4.34 -4.29 -8.32
CA LEU A 28 3.56 -3.28 -7.59
C LEU A 28 2.05 -3.42 -7.83
N SER A 29 1.65 -3.75 -9.06
CA SER A 29 0.26 -3.99 -9.42
C SER A 29 -0.31 -5.22 -8.74
N LEU A 30 0.47 -6.33 -8.68
CA LEU A 30 0.09 -7.53 -7.93
C LEU A 30 -0.02 -7.24 -6.44
N VAL A 31 0.94 -6.55 -5.83
CA VAL A 31 0.89 -6.14 -4.42
C VAL A 31 -0.35 -5.29 -4.15
N ASN A 32 -0.66 -4.34 -5.03
CA ASN A 32 -1.86 -3.51 -4.93
C ASN A 32 -3.15 -4.34 -5.09
N MET A 33 -3.16 -5.34 -5.97
CA MET A 33 -4.27 -6.27 -6.13
C MET A 33 -4.51 -7.07 -4.85
N PHE A 34 -3.45 -7.60 -4.23
CA PHE A 34 -3.55 -8.28 -2.94
C PHE A 34 -4.02 -7.33 -1.82
N ASN A 35 -3.59 -6.06 -1.83
CA ASN A 35 -4.10 -5.06 -0.88
C ASN A 35 -5.61 -4.85 -1.02
N ALA A 36 -6.13 -4.85 -2.25
CA ALA A 36 -7.57 -4.75 -2.49
C ALA A 36 -8.32 -6.03 -2.07
N LEU A 37 -7.74 -7.20 -2.33
CA LEU A 37 -8.32 -8.50 -1.96
C LEU A 37 -8.42 -8.67 -0.43
N ASP A 38 -7.40 -8.27 0.32
CA ASP A 38 -7.40 -8.30 1.79
C ASP A 38 -8.60 -7.51 2.37
N ARG A 39 -8.82 -6.29 1.87
CA ARG A 39 -9.97 -5.46 2.24
C ARG A 39 -11.30 -6.11 1.88
N GLY A 40 -11.37 -6.77 0.72
CA GLY A 40 -12.56 -7.50 0.27
C GLY A 40 -12.86 -8.75 1.11
N ALA A 41 -11.82 -9.48 1.51
CA ALA A 41 -11.96 -10.69 2.33
C ALA A 41 -12.59 -10.39 3.69
N LEU A 42 -12.16 -9.32 4.36
CA LEU A 42 -12.77 -8.87 5.62
C LEU A 42 -14.26 -8.53 5.46
N ALA A 43 -14.66 -7.91 4.34
CA ALA A 43 -16.05 -7.57 4.09
C ALA A 43 -16.96 -8.80 3.96
N ILE A 44 -16.44 -9.91 3.41
CA ILE A 44 -17.17 -11.18 3.31
C ILE A 44 -17.25 -11.87 4.66
N LEU A 45 -16.16 -11.82 5.44
CA LEU A 45 -16.06 -12.49 6.73
C LEU A 45 -16.67 -11.70 7.90
N VAL A 46 -17.01 -10.43 7.72
CA VAL A 46 -17.55 -9.59 8.81
C VAL A 46 -18.85 -10.14 9.39
N GLN A 47 -19.72 -10.72 8.56
CA GLN A 47 -20.98 -11.32 9.00
C GLN A 47 -20.79 -12.61 9.81
N PRO A 48 -20.01 -13.61 9.37
CA PRO A 48 -19.74 -14.78 10.21
C PRO A 48 -18.99 -14.38 11.48
N ILE A 49 -18.02 -13.46 11.42
CA ILE A 49 -17.33 -12.94 12.62
C ILE A 49 -18.32 -12.29 13.60
N LYS A 50 -19.31 -11.51 13.11
CA LYS A 50 -20.36 -10.92 13.96
C LYS A 50 -21.09 -11.99 14.76
N THR A 51 -21.56 -13.02 14.06
CA THR A 51 -22.40 -14.07 14.60
C THR A 51 -21.63 -14.96 15.56
N ASP A 52 -20.40 -15.34 15.19
CA ASP A 52 -19.57 -16.25 15.99
C ASP A 52 -19.06 -15.59 17.28
N PHE A 53 -18.80 -14.28 17.26
CA PHE A 53 -18.30 -13.53 18.41
C PHE A 53 -19.38 -12.71 19.14
N GLY A 54 -20.64 -12.74 18.68
CA GLY A 54 -21.75 -12.00 19.29
C GLY A 54 -21.55 -10.49 19.33
N LEU A 55 -20.82 -9.93 18.36
CA LEU A 55 -20.42 -8.52 18.36
C LEU A 55 -21.57 -7.59 17.97
N SER A 56 -21.61 -6.39 18.56
CA SER A 56 -22.55 -5.34 18.14
C SER A 56 -22.08 -4.67 16.84
N ASP A 57 -23.03 -4.07 16.10
CA ASP A 57 -22.72 -3.34 14.85
C ASP A 57 -21.70 -2.20 15.08
N THR A 58 -21.72 -1.58 16.26
CA THR A 58 -20.74 -0.56 16.65
C THR A 58 -19.35 -1.15 16.80
N GLN A 59 -19.20 -2.31 17.44
CA GLN A 59 -17.90 -2.97 17.62
C GLN A 59 -17.31 -3.41 16.27
N LEU A 60 -18.15 -3.87 15.35
CA LEU A 60 -17.70 -4.21 13.99
C LEU A 60 -17.31 -2.99 13.18
N GLY A 61 -18.05 -1.88 13.29
CA GLY A 61 -17.66 -0.62 12.65
C GLY A 61 -16.31 -0.10 13.17
N LEU A 62 -16.05 -0.25 14.46
CA LEU A 62 -14.75 0.09 15.06
C LEU A 62 -13.64 -0.84 14.59
N LEU A 63 -13.91 -2.15 14.49
CA LEU A 63 -12.91 -3.13 14.05
C LEU A 63 -12.57 -3.00 12.55
N THR A 64 -13.58 -2.78 11.71
CA THR A 64 -13.39 -2.74 10.25
C THR A 64 -12.98 -1.36 9.72
N GLY A 65 -13.43 -0.28 10.36
CA GLY A 65 -13.12 1.10 9.99
C GLY A 65 -12.01 1.70 10.83
N PHE A 66 -12.26 1.90 12.12
CA PHE A 66 -11.36 2.64 13.01
C PHE A 66 -10.01 1.95 13.21
N ALA A 67 -9.99 0.65 13.51
CA ALA A 67 -8.75 -0.09 13.71
C ALA A 67 -7.89 -0.13 12.42
N PHE A 68 -8.54 -0.24 11.26
CA PHE A 68 -7.86 -0.23 9.97
C PHE A 68 -7.23 1.14 9.68
N SER A 69 -8.01 2.24 9.83
CA SER A 69 -7.51 3.60 9.64
C SER A 69 -6.40 3.97 10.63
N LEU A 70 -6.52 3.57 11.90
CA LEU A 70 -5.51 3.84 12.91
C LEU A 70 -4.19 3.10 12.60
N THR A 71 -4.28 1.83 12.21
CA THR A 71 -3.11 1.05 11.79
C THR A 71 -2.44 1.70 10.57
N TYR A 72 -3.23 2.09 9.56
CA TYR A 72 -2.70 2.80 8.39
C TYR A 72 -2.09 4.17 8.73
N ALA A 73 -2.65 4.91 9.67
CA ALA A 73 -2.08 6.19 10.10
C ALA A 73 -0.75 5.98 10.85
N LEU A 74 -0.70 5.01 11.77
CA LEU A 74 0.47 4.75 12.60
C LEU A 74 1.63 4.16 11.80
N PHE A 75 1.37 3.25 10.86
CA PHE A 75 2.43 2.62 10.07
C PHE A 75 2.64 3.30 8.71
N GLY A 76 1.58 3.82 8.09
CA GLY A 76 1.66 4.46 6.77
C GLY A 76 2.39 5.80 6.80
N ILE A 77 2.24 6.61 7.86
CA ILE A 77 2.93 7.91 7.94
C ILE A 77 4.46 7.72 8.10
N PRO A 78 4.97 6.86 9.00
CA PRO A 78 6.41 6.58 9.07
C PRO A 78 6.96 5.93 7.81
N LEU A 79 6.25 4.95 7.23
CA LEU A 79 6.69 4.28 6.00
C LEU A 79 6.70 5.20 4.78
N ALA A 80 5.83 6.21 4.72
CA ALA A 80 5.85 7.22 3.67
C ALA A 80 7.01 8.22 3.79
N ARG A 81 7.67 8.28 4.96
CA ARG A 81 8.82 9.19 5.21
C ARG A 81 10.17 8.50 5.10
N LEU A 82 10.20 7.17 5.02
CA LEU A 82 11.40 6.33 4.81
C LEU A 82 11.64 6.12 3.32
#